data_AF-S4R8L1-F1
#
_entry.id   AF-S4R8L1-F1
#
_cell.length_a   1.000
_cell.length_b   1.000
_cell.length_c   1.000
_cell.angle_alpha   90.00
_cell.angle_beta   90.00
_cell.angle_gamma   90.00
#
_symmetry.space_group_name_H-M   'P 1'
#
loop_
_entity.id
_entity.type
_entity.pdbx_description
1 polymer ?
#
loop_
_entity_poly.entity_id
_entity_poly.type
_entity_poly.pdbx_seq_one_letter_code
_entity_poly.pdbx_strand_id
1 'polypeptide(L)'
;MGFSMLLPLMPLLPLPLLRFPLAVTPLLMSPGPCSPKRLRTMATIGTHDGTFHCDEVLACFLLRQLPRYKDAKVVRTRDPKALATCDVVVDVGGEYDPGRHRYDHHQRSFAETMHSLCAEKPWVTKLSSAGLVYMHFGEEVITSITGLGKEDANVTTLYNKYGT
;
A
#
# COMPACT_ATOMS: atom_id res chain seq x y z
N MET A 1 -19.54 14.18 60.53
CA MET A 1 -18.40 15.04 60.16
C MET A 1 -18.06 14.71 58.71
N GLY A 2 -18.58 15.34 57.65
CA GLY A 2 -19.07 16.70 57.50
C GLY A 2 -17.98 17.57 56.85
N PHE A 3 -17.65 17.34 55.58
CA PHE A 3 -16.88 18.30 54.77
C PHE A 3 -17.48 18.39 53.36
N SER A 4 -18.26 19.45 53.19
CA SER A 4 -18.79 19.98 51.93
C SER A 4 -17.67 20.70 51.19
N MET A 5 -17.30 20.25 49.99
CA MET A 5 -16.44 21.03 49.10
C MET A 5 -17.34 21.97 48.27
N LEU A 6 -17.39 23.23 48.69
CA LEU A 6 -17.83 24.35 47.85
C LEU A 6 -16.78 24.57 46.76
N LEU A 7 -17.16 24.39 45.48
CA LEU A 7 -16.41 24.94 44.36
C LEU A 7 -16.62 26.47 44.28
N PRO A 8 -15.58 27.28 44.05
CA PRO A 8 -15.73 28.71 43.84
C PRO A 8 -16.24 29.00 42.42
N LEU A 9 -17.28 29.82 42.35
CA LEU A 9 -17.89 30.38 41.15
C LEU A 9 -16.89 31.36 40.47
N MET A 10 -16.35 30.99 39.31
CA MET A 10 -15.54 31.87 38.47
C MET A 10 -16.42 32.90 37.74
N PRO A 11 -16.09 34.20 37.72
CA PRO A 11 -16.87 35.20 37.01
C PRO A 11 -16.62 35.14 35.49
N LEU A 12 -17.72 35.14 34.73
CA LEU A 12 -17.74 35.24 33.26
C LEU A 12 -17.32 36.66 32.84
N LEU A 13 -16.19 36.78 32.15
CA LEU A 13 -15.77 38.01 31.47
C LEU A 13 -16.33 38.04 30.03
N PRO A 14 -16.82 39.19 29.53
CA PRO A 14 -17.41 39.28 28.19
C PRO A 14 -16.35 39.30 27.09
N LEU A 15 -16.56 38.48 26.06
CA LEU A 15 -15.77 38.45 24.82
C LEU A 15 -16.00 39.73 24.00
N PRO A 16 -14.96 40.38 23.45
CA PRO A 16 -15.15 41.50 22.55
C PRO A 16 -15.61 41.01 21.16
N LEU A 17 -16.74 41.56 20.70
CA LEU A 17 -17.24 41.41 19.33
C LEU A 17 -16.31 42.15 18.36
N LEU A 18 -15.35 41.43 17.76
CA LEU A 18 -14.55 41.97 16.67
C LEU A 18 -15.30 41.80 15.35
N ARG A 19 -15.85 42.92 14.86
CA ARG A 19 -16.62 43.02 13.62
C ARG A 19 -15.65 43.14 12.44
N PHE A 20 -15.35 42.02 11.78
CA PHE A 20 -14.61 42.02 10.51
C PHE A 20 -15.58 42.37 9.36
N PRO A 21 -15.24 43.32 8.47
CA PRO A 21 -16.04 43.56 7.27
C PRO A 21 -15.79 42.42 6.26
N LEU A 22 -16.87 41.77 5.82
CA LEU A 22 -16.88 40.83 4.70
C LEU A 22 -16.73 41.63 3.40
N ALA A 23 -15.53 41.71 2.85
CA ALA A 23 -15.32 42.12 1.46
C ALA A 23 -15.30 40.84 0.60
N VAL A 24 -16.44 40.53 -0.03
CA VAL A 24 -16.55 39.45 -1.01
C VAL A 24 -16.21 40.03 -2.38
N THR A 25 -14.97 39.85 -2.83
CA THR A 25 -14.61 40.03 -4.24
C THR A 25 -15.08 38.79 -5.02
N PRO A 26 -15.77 38.94 -6.16
CA PRO A 26 -16.13 37.81 -7.00
C PRO A 26 -14.85 37.35 -7.73
N LEU A 27 -14.26 36.25 -7.24
CA LEU A 27 -13.15 35.59 -7.92
C LEU A 27 -13.71 34.91 -9.18
N LEU A 28 -13.42 35.47 -10.35
CA LEU A 28 -13.67 34.84 -11.64
C LEU A 28 -12.87 33.53 -11.70
N MET A 29 -13.54 32.40 -11.47
CA MET A 29 -12.94 31.08 -11.59
C MET A 29 -12.60 30.82 -13.06
N SER A 30 -11.33 30.97 -13.39
CA SER A 30 -10.79 30.54 -14.67
C SER A 30 -10.71 29.01 -14.66
N PRO A 31 -11.16 28.29 -15.70
CA PRO A 31 -10.91 26.86 -15.80
C PRO A 31 -9.40 26.63 -15.86
N GLY A 32 -8.85 26.04 -14.81
CA GLY A 32 -7.44 25.65 -14.77
C GLY A 32 -7.12 24.66 -15.89
N PRO A 33 -5.88 24.64 -16.40
CA PRO A 33 -5.49 23.71 -17.45
C PRO A 33 -5.75 22.28 -16.99
N CYS A 34 -6.57 21.55 -17.73
CA CYS A 34 -6.81 20.14 -17.51
C CYS A 34 -5.48 19.42 -17.71
N SER A 35 -4.93 18.86 -16.63
CA SER A 35 -3.69 18.07 -16.68
C SER A 35 -3.82 16.99 -17.77
N PRO A 36 -2.80 16.79 -18.63
CA PRO A 36 -2.88 15.79 -19.67
C PRO A 36 -3.08 14.42 -19.00
N LYS A 37 -4.20 13.76 -19.33
CA LYS A 37 -4.43 12.37 -18.92
C LYS A 37 -3.35 11.53 -19.59
N ARG A 38 -2.31 11.17 -18.83
CA ARG A 38 -1.28 10.22 -19.26
C ARG A 38 -2.01 8.99 -19.81
N LEU A 39 -1.81 8.69 -21.09
CA LEU A 39 -2.26 7.43 -21.70
C LEU A 39 -1.75 6.32 -20.79
N ARG A 40 -2.64 5.67 -20.05
CA ARG A 40 -2.29 4.54 -19.19
C ARG A 40 -1.89 3.40 -20.13
N THR A 41 -0.61 3.27 -20.41
CA THR A 41 -0.05 1.99 -20.86
C THR A 41 -0.43 0.95 -19.81
N MET A 42 -1.04 -0.16 -20.26
CA MET A 42 -1.39 -1.25 -19.36
C MET A 42 -0.13 -1.69 -18.60
N ALA A 43 -0.24 -1.79 -17.27
CA ALA A 43 0.87 -2.21 -16.44
C ALA A 43 1.32 -3.64 -16.80
N THR A 44 2.52 -4.00 -16.40
CA THR A 44 3.15 -5.28 -16.74
C THR A 44 3.74 -5.96 -15.51
N ILE A 45 3.49 -7.26 -15.40
CA ILE A 45 4.03 -8.12 -14.33
C ILE A 45 4.98 -9.11 -14.98
N GLY A 46 6.28 -8.98 -14.74
CA GLY A 46 7.30 -9.92 -15.18
C GLY A 46 7.39 -11.14 -14.25
N THR A 47 7.45 -12.34 -14.79
CA THR A 47 7.72 -13.57 -14.04
C THR A 47 8.43 -14.62 -14.89
N HIS A 48 8.91 -15.71 -14.31
CA HIS A 48 9.65 -16.74 -15.05
C HIS A 48 8.78 -17.48 -16.07
N ASP A 49 9.42 -18.03 -17.10
CA ASP A 49 8.81 -18.82 -18.18
C ASP A 49 8.87 -20.34 -17.95
N GLY A 50 9.18 -20.79 -16.72
CA GLY A 50 9.19 -22.21 -16.34
C GLY A 50 7.80 -22.83 -16.14
N THR A 51 7.78 -23.98 -15.45
CA THR A 51 6.53 -24.58 -14.92
C THR A 51 5.81 -23.60 -14.02
N PHE A 52 4.48 -23.68 -13.97
CA PHE A 52 3.73 -22.83 -13.04
C PHE A 52 3.93 -23.32 -11.61
N HIS A 53 4.39 -22.42 -10.73
CA HIS A 53 4.38 -22.65 -9.30
C HIS A 53 3.20 -21.89 -8.67
N CYS A 54 2.85 -22.26 -7.44
CA CYS A 54 1.82 -21.51 -6.72
C CYS A 54 2.28 -20.10 -6.36
N ASP A 55 3.61 -19.89 -6.26
CA ASP A 55 4.19 -18.65 -5.77
C ASP A 55 3.95 -17.49 -6.74
N GLU A 56 4.40 -17.61 -7.99
CA GLU A 56 4.22 -16.53 -8.96
C GLU A 56 2.77 -16.35 -9.37
N VAL A 57 1.98 -17.43 -9.38
CA VAL A 57 0.54 -17.37 -9.66
C VAL A 57 -0.18 -16.58 -8.57
N LEU A 58 0.11 -16.86 -7.29
CA LEU A 58 -0.47 -16.12 -6.17
C LEU A 58 0.01 -14.66 -6.16
N ALA A 59 1.30 -14.41 -6.38
CA ALA A 59 1.86 -13.06 -6.48
C ALA A 59 1.14 -12.23 -7.56
N CYS A 60 0.97 -12.80 -8.77
CA CYS A 60 0.23 -12.16 -9.86
C CYS A 60 -1.24 -11.90 -9.49
N PHE A 61 -1.90 -12.85 -8.82
CA PHE A 61 -3.28 -12.70 -8.38
C PHE A 61 -3.43 -11.55 -7.38
N LEU A 62 -2.58 -11.50 -6.34
CA LEU A 62 -2.59 -10.45 -5.32
C LEU A 62 -2.38 -9.08 -5.96
N LEU A 63 -1.37 -8.94 -6.82
CA LEU A 63 -1.10 -7.68 -7.53
C LEU A 63 -2.32 -7.23 -8.34
N ARG A 64 -2.95 -8.15 -9.09
CA ARG A 64 -4.15 -7.84 -9.90
C ARG A 64 -5.40 -7.47 -9.11
N GLN A 65 -5.41 -7.63 -7.79
CA GLN A 65 -6.48 -7.04 -6.98
C GLN A 65 -6.37 -5.51 -6.92
N LEU A 66 -5.17 -4.97 -7.08
CA LEU A 66 -4.92 -3.54 -6.96
C LEU A 66 -5.36 -2.77 -8.22
N PRO A 67 -6.01 -1.60 -8.09
CA PRO A 67 -6.48 -0.81 -9.24
C PRO A 67 -5.41 -0.42 -10.28
N ARG A 68 -4.15 -0.35 -9.86
CA ARG A 68 -3.00 -0.03 -10.73
C ARG A 68 -2.51 -1.23 -11.56
N TYR A 69 -2.76 -2.46 -11.11
CA TYR A 69 -2.35 -3.68 -11.80
C TYR A 69 -3.54 -4.55 -12.25
N LYS A 70 -4.78 -4.09 -12.05
CA LYS A 70 -6.02 -4.83 -12.33
C LYS A 70 -6.02 -5.53 -13.70
N ASP A 71 -5.63 -4.79 -14.73
CA ASP A 71 -5.56 -5.27 -16.12
C ASP A 71 -4.11 -5.52 -16.58
N ALA A 72 -3.18 -5.69 -15.65
CA ALA A 72 -1.77 -5.79 -15.98
C ALA A 72 -1.48 -7.03 -16.82
N LYS A 73 -0.69 -6.88 -17.89
CA LYS A 73 -0.25 -8.00 -18.73
C LYS A 73 0.85 -8.78 -18.01
N VAL A 74 0.70 -10.10 -17.91
CA VAL A 74 1.75 -10.98 -17.40
C VAL A 74 2.75 -11.27 -18.53
N VAL A 75 4.02 -10.96 -18.30
CA VAL A 75 5.14 -11.23 -19.20
C VAL A 75 5.95 -12.37 -18.60
N ARG A 76 5.88 -13.56 -19.22
CA ARG A 76 6.64 -14.74 -18.79
C ARG A 76 7.96 -14.80 -19.56
N THR A 77 9.08 -14.57 -18.88
CA THR A 77 10.42 -14.56 -19.47
C THR A 77 11.51 -14.62 -18.39
N ARG A 78 12.72 -15.04 -18.76
CA ARG A 78 13.94 -14.87 -17.95
C ARG A 78 14.93 -13.87 -18.55
N ASP A 79 14.60 -13.23 -19.67
CA ASP A 79 15.45 -12.21 -20.29
C ASP A 79 15.52 -10.96 -19.40
N PRO A 80 16.69 -10.60 -18.85
CA PRO A 80 16.85 -9.43 -18.00
C PRO A 80 16.42 -8.12 -18.68
N LYS A 81 16.57 -8.00 -20.00
CA LYS A 81 16.19 -6.78 -20.72
C LYS A 81 14.68 -6.61 -20.77
N ALA A 82 13.94 -7.69 -21.02
CA ALA A 82 12.48 -7.67 -20.97
C ALA A 82 11.97 -7.41 -19.53
N LEU A 83 12.57 -8.07 -18.52
CA LEU A 83 12.21 -7.85 -17.11
C LEU A 83 12.48 -6.40 -16.65
N ALA A 84 13.54 -5.76 -17.16
CA ALA A 84 13.83 -4.36 -16.86
C ALA A 84 12.73 -3.39 -17.33
N THR A 85 11.95 -3.75 -18.36
CA THR A 85 10.81 -2.95 -18.84
C THR A 85 9.52 -3.17 -18.08
N CYS A 86 9.45 -4.21 -17.22
CA CYS A 86 8.24 -4.53 -16.47
C CYS A 86 8.06 -3.59 -15.27
N ASP A 87 6.81 -3.20 -15.01
CA ASP A 87 6.46 -2.32 -13.88
C ASP A 87 6.73 -3.00 -12.53
N VAL A 88 6.44 -4.30 -12.44
CA VAL A 88 6.74 -5.15 -11.28
C VAL A 88 7.26 -6.50 -11.76
N VAL A 89 8.19 -7.10 -11.02
CA VAL A 89 8.75 -8.43 -11.32
C VAL A 89 8.67 -9.31 -10.09
N VAL A 90 8.20 -10.55 -10.28
CA VAL A 90 7.96 -11.55 -9.24
C VAL A 90 8.60 -12.88 -9.63
N ASP A 91 9.18 -13.56 -8.64
CA ASP A 91 9.72 -14.93 -8.74
C ASP A 91 10.81 -15.14 -9.81
N VAL A 92 11.44 -14.05 -10.25
CA VAL A 92 12.51 -14.07 -11.26
C VAL A 92 13.36 -12.80 -11.17
N GLY A 93 14.59 -12.87 -11.68
CA GLY A 93 15.48 -11.72 -11.84
C GLY A 93 16.60 -11.65 -10.81
N GLY A 94 16.57 -12.48 -9.78
CA GLY A 94 17.63 -12.58 -8.77
C GLY A 94 17.73 -11.36 -7.87
N GLU A 95 16.68 -10.55 -7.76
CA GLU A 95 16.71 -9.26 -7.03
C GLU A 95 15.46 -9.07 -6.15
N TYR A 96 15.69 -8.69 -4.90
CA TYR A 96 14.65 -8.12 -4.02
C TYR A 96 14.95 -6.63 -3.82
N ASP A 97 14.09 -5.79 -4.38
CA ASP A 97 14.14 -4.33 -4.26
C ASP A 97 12.68 -3.81 -4.25
N PRO A 98 12.13 -3.46 -3.07
CA PRO A 98 10.77 -2.96 -2.97
C PRO A 98 10.58 -1.57 -3.61
N GLY A 99 11.63 -0.75 -3.70
CA GLY A 99 11.60 0.56 -4.34
C GLY A 99 11.50 0.47 -5.87
N ARG A 100 12.02 -0.61 -6.45
CA ARG A 100 11.90 -0.94 -7.88
C ARG A 100 10.86 -2.01 -8.19
N HIS A 101 10.07 -2.42 -7.19
CA HIS A 101 9.08 -3.49 -7.31
C HIS A 101 9.66 -4.79 -7.91
N ARG A 102 10.78 -5.24 -7.35
CA ARG A 102 11.43 -6.52 -7.65
C ARG A 102 11.27 -7.42 -6.43
N TYR A 103 10.57 -8.53 -6.59
CA TYR A 103 10.17 -9.42 -5.50
C TYR A 103 10.60 -10.85 -5.81
N ASP A 104 11.90 -11.06 -6.00
CA ASP A 104 12.48 -12.39 -6.15
C ASP A 104 13.18 -12.83 -4.85
N HIS A 105 13.11 -14.12 -4.56
CA HIS A 105 13.64 -14.75 -3.34
C HIS A 105 14.70 -15.83 -3.60
N HIS A 106 15.01 -16.11 -4.88
CA HIS A 106 15.94 -17.16 -5.30
C HIS A 106 17.43 -16.91 -4.98
N GLN A 107 17.77 -15.75 -4.40
CA GLN A 107 19.16 -15.44 -4.06
C GLN A 107 19.63 -16.37 -2.93
N ARG A 108 20.84 -16.93 -3.04
CA ARG A 108 21.39 -17.79 -1.99
C ARG A 108 21.49 -17.09 -0.63
N SER A 109 21.73 -15.79 -0.65
CA SER A 109 21.80 -14.94 0.54
C SER A 109 20.43 -14.48 1.05
N PHE A 110 19.34 -14.77 0.35
CA PHE A 110 18.02 -14.31 0.75
C PHE A 110 17.60 -14.96 2.08
N ALA A 111 17.30 -14.11 3.04
CA ALA A 111 16.91 -14.50 4.39
C ALA A 111 15.81 -13.60 4.96
N GLU A 112 15.16 -12.79 4.12
CA GLU A 112 14.13 -11.88 4.59
C GLU A 112 12.88 -12.62 5.04
N THR A 113 12.31 -12.13 6.12
CA THR A 113 11.12 -12.61 6.81
C THR A 113 10.23 -11.39 7.06
N MET A 114 8.94 -11.56 7.39
CA MET A 114 8.16 -10.38 7.77
C MET A 114 8.72 -9.70 9.01
N HIS A 115 9.31 -10.46 9.96
CA HIS A 115 9.94 -9.91 11.14
C HIS A 115 11.19 -9.08 10.82
N SER A 116 12.07 -9.55 9.92
CA SER A 116 13.28 -8.80 9.53
C SER A 116 12.94 -7.50 8.79
N LEU A 117 11.86 -7.50 8.01
CA LEU A 117 11.37 -6.33 7.28
C LEU A 117 10.48 -5.41 8.13
N CYS A 118 9.83 -5.93 9.16
CA CYS A 118 8.97 -5.21 10.09
C CYS A 118 9.02 -5.89 11.47
N ALA A 119 9.82 -5.32 12.37
CA ALA A 119 10.13 -5.91 13.67
C ALA A 119 8.91 -6.19 14.56
N GLU A 120 7.78 -5.52 14.31
CA GLU A 120 6.51 -5.72 15.02
C GLU A 120 5.81 -7.04 14.64
N LYS A 121 6.15 -7.64 13.49
CA LYS A 121 5.56 -8.91 13.04
C LYS A 121 6.31 -10.08 13.68
N PRO A 122 5.62 -11.13 14.16
CA PRO A 122 6.27 -12.27 14.80
C PRO A 122 6.80 -13.33 13.81
N TRP A 123 6.55 -13.17 12.51
CA TRP A 123 6.78 -14.23 11.52
C TRP A 123 8.23 -14.26 11.02
N VAL A 124 8.91 -15.37 11.32
CA VAL A 124 10.33 -15.60 11.01
C VAL A 124 10.55 -16.60 9.86
N THR A 125 9.47 -17.02 9.19
CA THR A 125 9.58 -17.83 7.97
C THR A 125 10.13 -16.96 6.84
N LYS A 126 11.04 -17.52 6.04
CA LYS A 126 11.56 -16.83 4.85
C LYS A 126 10.45 -16.59 3.84
N LEU A 127 10.38 -15.37 3.33
CA LEU A 127 9.33 -14.97 2.39
C LEU A 127 9.55 -15.59 1.00
N SER A 128 8.46 -16.08 0.41
CA SER A 128 8.38 -16.36 -1.02
C SER A 128 8.12 -15.07 -1.82
N SER A 129 8.06 -15.14 -3.14
CA SER A 129 7.69 -13.98 -3.97
C SER A 129 6.28 -13.45 -3.63
N ALA A 130 5.30 -14.34 -3.50
CA ALA A 130 3.96 -13.97 -3.05
C ALA A 130 3.97 -13.38 -1.64
N GLY A 131 4.82 -13.91 -0.74
CA GLY A 131 4.97 -13.37 0.59
C GLY A 131 5.58 -11.97 0.62
N LEU A 132 6.57 -11.70 -0.24
CA LEU A 132 7.11 -10.36 -0.46
C LEU A 132 6.02 -9.41 -1.00
N VAL A 133 5.25 -9.83 -1.99
CA VAL A 133 4.11 -9.03 -2.49
C VAL A 133 3.11 -8.75 -1.37
N TYR A 134 2.76 -9.74 -0.55
CA TYR A 134 1.85 -9.57 0.57
C TYR A 134 2.43 -8.65 1.66
N MET A 135 3.72 -8.74 1.96
CA MET A 135 4.41 -7.86 2.91
C MET A 135 4.32 -6.38 2.51
N HIS A 136 4.39 -6.08 1.20
CA HIS A 136 4.40 -4.69 0.71
C HIS A 136 3.01 -4.17 0.31
N PHE A 137 2.08 -5.04 -0.05
CA PHE A 137 0.76 -4.65 -0.58
C PHE A 137 -0.42 -5.27 0.16
N GLY A 138 -0.19 -6.09 1.18
CA GLY A 138 -1.20 -6.95 1.81
C GLY A 138 -2.41 -6.18 2.31
N GLU A 139 -2.21 -5.06 3.00
CA GLU A 139 -3.32 -4.22 3.46
C GLU A 139 -4.15 -3.68 2.29
N GLU A 140 -3.52 -3.15 1.25
CA GLU A 140 -4.22 -2.65 0.07
C GLU A 140 -4.98 -3.76 -0.67
N VAL A 141 -4.40 -4.96 -0.74
CA VAL A 141 -5.05 -6.13 -1.32
C VAL A 141 -6.27 -6.53 -0.50
N ILE A 142 -6.15 -6.58 0.84
CA ILE A 142 -7.26 -6.91 1.74
C ILE A 142 -8.38 -5.87 1.60
N THR A 143 -8.05 -4.58 1.64
CA THR A 143 -9.00 -3.49 1.37
C THR A 143 -9.70 -3.70 0.03
N SER A 144 -8.95 -4.02 -1.03
CA SER A 144 -9.54 -4.18 -2.36
C SER A 144 -10.45 -5.40 -2.50
N ILE A 145 -10.13 -6.51 -1.84
CA ILE A 145 -10.94 -7.74 -1.88
C ILE A 145 -12.21 -7.59 -1.02
N THR A 146 -12.07 -7.00 0.16
CA THR A 146 -13.16 -6.93 1.16
C THR A 146 -14.08 -5.72 0.94
N GLY A 147 -13.59 -4.67 0.27
CA GLY A 147 -14.29 -3.39 0.13
C GLY A 147 -14.32 -2.56 1.42
N LEU A 148 -13.59 -2.97 2.46
CA LEU A 148 -13.48 -2.21 3.70
C LEU A 148 -12.64 -0.94 3.50
N GLY A 149 -12.83 0.05 4.37
CA GLY A 149 -11.98 1.24 4.39
C GLY A 149 -10.55 0.91 4.81
N LYS A 150 -9.56 1.68 4.36
CA LYS A 150 -8.15 1.48 4.72
C LYS A 150 -7.90 1.54 6.23
N GLU A 151 -8.61 2.43 6.92
CA GLU A 151 -8.52 2.62 8.39
C GLU A 151 -9.41 1.64 9.19
N ASP A 152 -10.06 0.69 8.52
CA ASP A 152 -10.88 -0.30 9.20
C ASP A 152 -9.99 -1.28 9.98
N ALA A 153 -10.23 -1.41 11.29
CA ALA A 153 -9.44 -2.27 12.17
C ALA A 153 -9.41 -3.75 11.72
N ASN A 154 -10.42 -4.21 10.96
CA ASN A 154 -10.44 -5.55 10.41
C ASN A 154 -9.37 -5.74 9.32
N VAL A 155 -9.01 -4.70 8.56
CA VAL A 155 -7.91 -4.78 7.56
C VAL A 155 -6.60 -5.07 8.27
N THR A 156 -6.27 -4.28 9.28
CA THR A 156 -5.06 -4.49 10.10
C THR A 156 -5.08 -5.84 10.80
N THR A 157 -6.24 -6.26 11.32
CA THR A 157 -6.39 -7.56 11.98
C THR A 157 -6.13 -8.71 11.01
N LEU A 158 -6.69 -8.67 9.80
CA LEU A 158 -6.46 -9.67 8.76
C LEU A 158 -5.00 -9.67 8.30
N TYR A 159 -4.42 -8.49 8.09
CA TYR A 159 -3.02 -8.36 7.67
C TYR A 159 -2.07 -8.99 8.69
N ASN A 160 -2.30 -8.71 9.98
CA ASN A 160 -1.48 -9.22 11.09
C ASN A 160 -1.65 -10.71 11.35
N LYS A 161 -2.79 -11.28 10.96
CA LYS A 161 -3.13 -12.69 11.23
C LYS A 161 -2.30 -13.67 10.42
N TYR A 162 -1.90 -13.29 9.20
CA TYR A 162 -1.21 -14.18 8.28
C TYR A 162 0.21 -13.70 8.03
N GLY A 163 1.19 -14.52 8.41
CA GLY A 163 2.55 -14.44 7.91
C GLY A 163 2.74 -15.49 6.85
N THR A 164 2.93 -15.07 5.61
CA THR A 164 3.26 -15.93 4.47
C THR A 164 4.74 -16.29 4.47
#